data_AF-A0A9K3KU78-F1
#
_entry.id   AF-A0A9K3KU78-F1
#
_cell.length_a   1.000
_cell.length_b   1.000
_cell.length_c   1.000
_cell.angle_alpha   90.00
_cell.angle_beta   90.00
_cell.angle_gamma   90.00
#
_symmetry.space_group_name_H-M   'P 1'
#
loop_
_entity.id
_entity.type
_entity.pdbx_description
1 polymer ?
#
loop_
_entity_poly.entity_id
_entity_poly.type
_entity_poly.pdbx_seq_one_letter_code
_entity_poly.pdbx_strand_id
1 'polypeptide(L)'
;MSKTSTPLEAVAVAVENSSSVKHILHIPPGQADLGIEFAESPPKIVRVDPSCIFEGKAEVGLYVHVLRLPELEIVNLRDSQHLVNLLQANVSLPRELWLSENPSYVDTSLGSTHTGALYKHVLPATENLGVLLVAFPPIINFVREESPMKGRLIPGQTVEALLIPGRPRMDLAAGAFTDAKVTQALQETSHIEGRMLVVKDAPHAPREKGTSAACVCEDCVIS
;
A
#
# COMPACT_ATOMS: atom_id res chain seq x y z
N MET A 1 34.17 -26.70 -28.27
CA MET A 1 33.72 -26.14 -26.99
C MET A 1 32.36 -25.50 -27.21
N SER A 2 31.29 -26.24 -26.95
CA SER A 2 29.90 -25.80 -27.20
C SER A 2 29.32 -25.17 -25.94
N LYS A 3 28.89 -23.91 -26.03
CA LYS A 3 28.17 -23.21 -24.96
C LYS A 3 26.70 -23.60 -25.01
N THR A 4 26.24 -24.36 -24.03
CA THR A 4 24.82 -24.63 -23.79
C THR A 4 24.15 -23.36 -23.26
N SER A 5 23.35 -22.73 -24.11
CA SER A 5 22.42 -21.67 -23.75
C SER A 5 21.25 -22.28 -22.96
N THR A 6 21.08 -21.85 -21.72
CA THR A 6 19.93 -22.20 -20.89
C THR A 6 18.71 -21.41 -21.40
N PRO A 7 17.56 -22.04 -21.70
CA PRO A 7 16.39 -21.33 -22.21
C PRO A 7 15.68 -20.59 -21.08
N LEU A 8 15.61 -19.26 -21.21
CA LEU A 8 14.91 -18.33 -20.30
C LEU A 8 13.37 -18.44 -20.36
N GLU A 9 12.81 -19.32 -21.20
CA GLU A 9 11.37 -19.42 -21.45
C GLU A 9 10.59 -20.24 -20.41
N ALA A 10 11.25 -20.97 -19.50
CA ALA A 10 10.56 -21.85 -18.55
C ALA A 10 9.96 -21.13 -17.31
N VAL A 11 10.17 -19.82 -17.14
CA VAL A 11 9.68 -19.06 -15.97
C VAL A 11 8.34 -18.37 -16.24
N ALA A 12 7.89 -18.28 -17.50
CA ALA A 12 6.70 -17.51 -17.87
C ALA A 12 5.35 -18.27 -17.69
N VAL A 13 5.37 -19.59 -17.53
CA VAL A 13 4.14 -20.42 -17.57
C VAL A 13 3.53 -20.70 -16.18
N ALA A 14 4.20 -20.34 -15.09
CA ALA A 14 3.69 -20.55 -13.72
C ALA A 14 2.85 -19.38 -13.16
N VAL A 15 2.69 -18.29 -13.91
CA VAL A 15 2.10 -17.04 -13.39
C VAL A 15 0.59 -16.93 -13.65
N GLU A 16 0.01 -17.75 -14.54
CA GLU A 16 -1.42 -17.64 -14.89
C GLU A 16 -2.39 -18.25 -13.88
N ASN A 17 -1.95 -19.10 -12.96
CA ASN A 17 -2.83 -19.77 -11.99
C ASN A 17 -2.71 -19.27 -10.54
N SER A 18 -1.88 -18.26 -10.26
CA SER A 18 -1.56 -17.85 -8.87
C SER A 18 -2.41 -16.70 -8.32
N SER A 19 -3.46 -16.26 -9.01
CA SER A 19 -4.25 -15.05 -8.65
C SER A 19 -5.68 -15.34 -8.21
N SER A 20 -6.06 -16.60 -7.93
CA SER A 20 -7.42 -16.86 -7.42
C SER A 20 -7.50 -16.50 -5.94
N VAL A 21 -7.87 -15.25 -5.63
CA VAL A 21 -8.52 -14.93 -4.37
C VAL A 21 -9.67 -15.92 -4.21
N LYS A 22 -9.62 -16.73 -3.15
CA LYS A 22 -10.59 -17.81 -2.95
C LYS A 22 -11.74 -17.37 -2.05
N HIS A 23 -11.44 -16.53 -1.06
CA HIS A 23 -12.42 -16.14 -0.05
C HIS A 23 -12.34 -14.63 0.22
N ILE A 24 -13.51 -14.01 0.37
CA ILE A 24 -13.65 -12.62 0.80
C ILE A 24 -14.40 -12.63 2.13
N LEU A 25 -13.76 -12.14 3.18
CA LEU A 25 -14.42 -11.94 4.48
C LEU A 25 -14.89 -10.49 4.58
N HIS A 26 -16.21 -10.31 4.61
CA HIS A 26 -16.81 -9.00 4.88
C HIS A 26 -16.93 -8.78 6.39
N ILE A 27 -16.26 -7.74 6.88
CA ILE A 27 -16.24 -7.36 8.28
C ILE A 27 -17.08 -6.09 8.45
N PRO A 28 -18.17 -6.14 9.24
CA PRO A 28 -19.02 -4.97 9.45
C PRO A 28 -18.32 -3.88 10.28
N PRO A 29 -18.79 -2.63 10.18
CA PRO A 29 -18.40 -1.55 11.09
C PRO A 29 -18.68 -1.92 12.56
N GLY A 30 -17.84 -1.44 13.47
CA GLY A 30 -17.96 -1.62 14.92
C GLY A 30 -17.40 -2.94 15.45
N GLN A 31 -17.08 -3.91 14.59
CA GLN A 31 -16.51 -5.20 15.01
C GLN A 31 -15.01 -5.07 15.32
N ALA A 32 -14.67 -4.83 16.59
CA ALA A 32 -13.28 -4.69 17.04
C ALA A 32 -12.57 -6.04 17.18
N ASP A 33 -13.22 -6.99 17.84
CA ASP A 33 -12.73 -8.36 17.99
C ASP A 33 -13.29 -9.24 16.86
N LEU A 34 -12.39 -9.80 16.05
CA LEU A 34 -12.77 -10.68 14.95
C LEU A 34 -12.83 -12.14 15.39
N GLY A 35 -12.26 -12.50 16.55
CA GLY A 35 -12.03 -13.90 16.92
C GLY A 35 -11.09 -14.62 15.94
N ILE A 36 -10.25 -13.90 15.21
CA ILE A 36 -9.27 -14.45 14.26
C ILE A 36 -7.88 -14.06 14.73
N GLU A 37 -6.99 -15.05 14.82
CA GLU A 37 -5.57 -14.84 15.12
C GLU A 37 -4.74 -14.96 13.84
N PHE A 38 -3.90 -13.95 13.60
CA PHE A 38 -2.99 -13.89 12.46
C PHE A 38 -1.55 -14.08 12.93
N ALA A 39 -0.78 -14.88 12.20
CA ALA A 39 0.66 -15.05 12.40
C ALA A 39 1.39 -15.19 11.05
N GLU A 40 2.72 -15.38 11.10
CA GLU A 40 3.59 -15.49 9.91
C GLU A 40 3.70 -14.18 9.09
N SER A 41 4.46 -14.26 7.99
CA SER A 41 4.72 -13.21 7.02
C SER A 41 4.72 -13.82 5.60
N PRO A 42 3.70 -13.57 4.76
CA PRO A 42 2.55 -12.67 4.97
C PRO A 42 1.57 -13.19 6.04
N PRO A 43 0.64 -12.33 6.53
CA PRO A 43 -0.30 -12.71 7.58
C PRO A 43 -1.16 -13.90 7.19
N LYS A 44 -1.20 -14.90 8.06
CA LYS A 44 -1.92 -16.16 7.88
C LYS A 44 -2.83 -16.42 9.07
N ILE A 45 -4.03 -16.90 8.80
CA ILE A 45 -4.99 -17.31 9.83
C ILE A 45 -4.48 -18.58 10.51
N VAL A 46 -4.15 -18.50 11.80
CA VAL A 46 -3.69 -19.64 12.60
C VAL A 46 -4.74 -20.16 13.56
N ARG A 47 -5.71 -19.33 13.92
CA ARG A 47 -6.84 -19.71 14.78
C ARG A 47 -8.08 -18.90 14.42
N VAL A 48 -9.23 -19.57 14.48
CA VAL A 48 -10.56 -18.96 14.38
C VAL A 48 -11.33 -19.40 15.61
N ASP A 49 -11.84 -18.45 16.39
CA ASP A 49 -12.68 -18.73 17.54
C ASP A 49 -14.02 -19.31 17.06
N PRO A 50 -14.45 -20.49 17.55
CA PRO A 50 -15.74 -21.06 17.19
C PRO A 50 -16.94 -20.15 17.49
N SER A 51 -16.81 -19.22 18.43
CA SER A 51 -17.89 -18.30 18.80
C SER A 51 -17.97 -17.05 17.92
N CYS A 52 -17.02 -16.83 16.98
CA CYS A 52 -16.98 -15.62 16.17
C CYS A 52 -17.88 -15.69 14.93
N ILE A 53 -18.20 -14.52 14.37
CA ILE A 53 -19.07 -14.38 13.18
C ILE A 53 -18.48 -14.97 11.88
N PHE A 54 -17.21 -15.38 11.93
CA PHE A 54 -16.46 -15.95 10.82
C PHE A 54 -16.28 -17.47 10.92
N GLU A 55 -16.87 -18.14 11.94
CA GLU A 55 -16.88 -19.60 12.00
C GLU A 55 -17.44 -20.18 10.68
N GLY A 56 -16.70 -21.11 10.08
CA GLY A 56 -17.05 -21.72 8.78
C GLY A 56 -16.90 -20.81 7.55
N LYS A 57 -16.55 -19.52 7.73
CA LYS A 57 -16.25 -18.58 6.63
C LYS A 57 -14.74 -18.33 6.51
N ALA A 58 -14.05 -18.28 7.64
CA ALA A 58 -12.60 -18.21 7.73
C ALA A 58 -12.04 -19.59 8.05
N GLU A 59 -11.03 -20.02 7.30
CA GLU A 59 -10.35 -21.29 7.52
C GLU A 59 -8.91 -21.06 7.96
N VAL A 60 -8.43 -21.90 8.88
CA VAL A 60 -7.03 -21.91 9.31
C VAL A 60 -6.15 -22.31 8.13
N GLY A 61 -5.05 -21.59 7.94
CA GLY A 61 -4.10 -21.81 6.85
C GLY A 61 -4.21 -20.80 5.71
N LEU A 62 -5.28 -20.02 5.64
CA LEU A 62 -5.45 -18.99 4.60
C LEU A 62 -4.56 -17.77 4.87
N TYR A 63 -3.97 -17.23 3.80
CA TYR A 63 -3.15 -16.03 3.79
C TYR A 63 -3.98 -14.79 3.42
N VAL A 64 -3.72 -13.68 4.09
CA VAL A 64 -4.34 -12.38 3.85
C VAL A 64 -3.52 -11.61 2.82
N HIS A 65 -4.13 -11.32 1.68
CA HIS A 65 -3.46 -10.64 0.56
C HIS A 65 -3.83 -9.18 0.43
N VAL A 66 -5.12 -8.89 0.67
CA VAL A 66 -5.68 -7.55 0.54
C VAL A 66 -6.53 -7.23 1.75
N LEU A 67 -6.33 -6.04 2.32
CA LEU A 67 -7.28 -5.38 3.20
C LEU A 67 -7.92 -4.24 2.42
N ARG A 68 -9.23 -4.34 2.16
CA ARG A 68 -10.00 -3.32 1.44
C ARG A 68 -10.89 -2.54 2.40
N LEU A 69 -10.86 -1.23 2.24
CA LEU A 69 -11.68 -0.19 2.88
C LEU A 69 -12.43 0.57 1.77
N PRO A 70 -13.45 1.40 2.07
CA PRO A 70 -14.23 2.09 1.05
C PRO A 70 -13.43 2.88 0.01
N GLU A 71 -12.34 3.53 0.43
CA GLU A 71 -11.52 4.39 -0.46
C GLU A 71 -10.02 4.07 -0.38
N LEU A 72 -9.67 2.91 0.17
CA LEU A 72 -8.30 2.48 0.36
C LEU A 72 -8.22 0.96 0.22
N GLU A 73 -7.32 0.49 -0.62
CA GLU A 73 -6.96 -0.91 -0.73
C GLU A 73 -5.49 -1.08 -0.34
N ILE A 74 -5.20 -2.00 0.58
CA ILE A 74 -3.85 -2.26 1.08
C ILE A 74 -3.44 -3.65 0.62
N VAL A 75 -2.35 -3.73 -0.14
CA VAL A 75 -1.81 -4.97 -0.71
C VAL A 75 -0.39 -5.23 -0.22
N ASN A 76 0.10 -6.46 -0.42
CA ASN A 76 1.46 -6.88 -0.03
C ASN A 76 1.74 -6.67 1.47
N LEU A 77 0.74 -6.94 2.31
CA LEU A 77 0.89 -6.95 3.77
C LEU A 77 1.83 -8.10 4.14
N ARG A 78 2.91 -7.76 4.85
CA ARG A 78 3.91 -8.76 5.29
C ARG A 78 3.91 -8.98 6.80
N ASP A 79 3.37 -8.06 7.58
CA ASP A 79 3.40 -8.16 9.04
C ASP A 79 1.98 -8.34 9.59
N SER A 80 1.81 -9.42 10.36
CA SER A 80 0.54 -9.74 11.02
C SER A 80 0.16 -8.69 12.07
N GLN A 81 1.14 -8.12 12.78
CA GLN A 81 0.86 -7.07 13.75
C GLN A 81 0.40 -5.79 13.05
N HIS A 82 1.06 -5.43 11.93
CA HIS A 82 0.63 -4.31 11.11
C HIS A 82 -0.81 -4.50 10.60
N LEU A 83 -1.18 -5.69 10.11
CA LEU A 83 -2.56 -6.00 9.72
C LEU A 83 -3.54 -5.81 10.89
N VAL A 84 -3.24 -6.33 12.08
CA VAL A 84 -4.08 -6.17 13.27
C VAL A 84 -4.26 -4.70 13.64
N ASN A 85 -3.17 -3.92 13.62
CA ASN A 85 -3.23 -2.49 13.89
C ASN A 85 -4.11 -1.75 12.88
N LEU A 86 -4.00 -2.08 11.59
CA LEU A 86 -4.85 -1.50 10.53
C LEU A 86 -6.33 -1.86 10.73
N LEU A 87 -6.64 -3.11 11.08
CA LEU A 87 -8.00 -3.56 11.35
C LEU A 87 -8.62 -2.83 12.55
N GLN A 88 -7.85 -2.64 13.62
CA GLN A 88 -8.29 -1.92 14.83
C GLN A 88 -8.47 -0.42 14.57
N ALA A 89 -7.52 0.21 13.89
CA ALA A 89 -7.58 1.64 13.56
C ALA A 89 -8.80 2.00 12.68
N ASN A 90 -9.29 1.04 11.89
CA ASN A 90 -10.41 1.20 10.97
C ASN A 90 -11.68 0.48 11.42
N VAL A 91 -11.86 0.26 12.72
CA VAL A 91 -13.02 -0.47 13.25
C VAL A 91 -14.36 0.16 12.88
N SER A 92 -14.42 1.47 12.72
CA SER A 92 -15.63 2.21 12.37
C SER A 92 -16.05 2.08 10.90
N LEU A 93 -15.22 1.45 10.06
CA LEU A 93 -15.45 1.30 8.63
C LEU A 93 -15.78 -0.14 8.25
N PRO A 94 -16.57 -0.36 7.18
CA PRO A 94 -16.68 -1.68 6.60
C PRO A 94 -15.31 -2.06 6.02
N ARG A 95 -14.91 -3.31 6.26
CA ARG A 95 -13.61 -3.85 5.88
C ARG A 95 -13.81 -5.16 5.13
N GLU A 96 -12.94 -5.44 4.16
CA GLU A 96 -12.89 -6.76 3.52
C GLU A 96 -11.48 -7.33 3.59
N LEU A 97 -11.37 -8.62 3.91
CA LEU A 97 -10.12 -9.37 3.79
C LEU A 97 -10.22 -10.32 2.61
N TRP A 98 -9.27 -10.23 1.68
CA TRP A 98 -9.18 -11.15 0.56
C TRP A 98 -8.12 -12.19 0.86
N LEU A 99 -8.55 -13.46 0.82
CA LEU A 99 -7.79 -14.58 1.30
C LEU A 99 -7.51 -15.60 0.20
N SER A 100 -6.37 -16.29 0.30
CA SER A 100 -6.11 -17.49 -0.49
C SER A 100 -5.19 -18.47 0.25
N GLU A 101 -5.13 -19.71 -0.23
CA GLU A 101 -4.19 -20.73 0.28
C GLU A 101 -2.73 -20.46 -0.13
N ASN A 102 -2.50 -19.61 -1.12
CA ASN A 102 -1.16 -19.33 -1.62
C ASN A 102 -0.51 -18.25 -0.77
N PRO A 103 0.71 -18.45 -0.23
CA PRO A 103 1.45 -17.40 0.46
C PRO A 103 1.90 -16.26 -0.48
N SER A 104 1.88 -16.46 -1.79
CA SER A 104 2.26 -15.44 -2.77
C SER A 104 1.03 -14.81 -3.40
N TYR A 105 1.02 -13.49 -3.45
CA TYR A 105 0.04 -12.70 -4.18
C TYR A 105 0.73 -11.66 -5.06
N VAL A 106 0.28 -11.60 -6.30
CA VAL A 106 0.73 -10.61 -7.28
C VAL A 106 -0.47 -9.78 -7.67
N ASP A 107 -0.44 -8.50 -7.33
CA ASP A 107 -1.39 -7.54 -7.85
C ASP A 107 -1.05 -7.27 -9.32
N THR A 108 -1.87 -7.80 -10.22
CA THR A 108 -1.68 -7.66 -11.67
C THR A 108 -1.68 -6.21 -12.13
N SER A 109 -2.34 -5.31 -11.38
CA SER A 109 -2.33 -3.87 -11.67
C SER A 109 -0.97 -3.23 -11.38
N LEU A 110 -0.13 -3.81 -10.52
CA LEU A 110 1.14 -3.25 -10.08
C LEU A 110 2.37 -3.99 -10.60
N GLY A 111 2.21 -5.20 -11.16
CA GLY A 111 3.32 -6.02 -11.62
C GLY A 111 4.02 -6.76 -10.47
N SER A 112 5.14 -7.43 -10.76
CA SER A 112 5.61 -8.57 -9.97
C SER A 112 6.69 -8.30 -8.91
N THR A 113 7.03 -7.05 -8.58
CA THR A 113 8.15 -6.79 -7.64
C THR A 113 7.94 -5.55 -6.79
N HIS A 114 7.33 -5.72 -5.62
CA HIS A 114 7.20 -4.65 -4.63
C HIS A 114 7.61 -5.14 -3.24
N THR A 115 8.34 -4.31 -2.50
CA THR A 115 8.73 -4.58 -1.12
C THR A 115 7.91 -3.73 -0.18
N GLY A 116 7.25 -4.36 0.80
CA GLY A 116 6.43 -3.67 1.79
C GLY A 116 4.99 -3.44 1.34
N ALA A 117 4.17 -3.00 2.28
CA ALA A 117 2.75 -2.73 2.04
C ALA A 117 2.59 -1.56 1.05
N LEU A 118 1.63 -1.71 0.13
CA LEU A 118 1.25 -0.66 -0.80
C LEU A 118 -0.18 -0.23 -0.52
N TYR A 119 -0.41 1.08 -0.54
CA TYR A 119 -1.67 1.72 -0.24
C TYR A 119 -2.22 2.32 -1.54
N LYS A 120 -3.31 1.77 -2.04
CA LYS A 120 -4.00 2.20 -3.26
C LYS A 120 -5.17 3.08 -2.83
N HIS A 121 -4.97 4.39 -2.91
CA HIS A 121 -6.00 5.38 -2.56
C HIS A 121 -6.86 5.70 -3.77
N VAL A 122 -8.17 5.52 -3.65
CA VAL A 122 -9.12 5.98 -4.67
C VAL A 122 -9.17 7.50 -4.64
N LEU A 123 -8.90 8.15 -5.78
CA LEU A 123 -8.88 9.60 -5.88
C LEU A 123 -10.28 10.14 -6.22
N PRO A 124 -10.75 11.19 -5.53
CA PRO A 124 -11.98 11.87 -5.91
C PRO A 124 -11.84 12.53 -7.29
N ALA A 125 -12.95 12.62 -8.02
CA ALA A 125 -13.02 13.37 -9.28
C ALA A 125 -13.09 14.88 -8.99
N THR A 126 -11.95 15.48 -8.69
CA THR A 126 -11.79 16.91 -8.38
C THR A 126 -10.55 17.48 -9.07
N GLU A 127 -10.62 18.75 -9.43
CA GLU A 127 -9.51 19.51 -10.04
C GLU A 127 -8.34 19.73 -9.08
N ASN A 128 -8.63 19.86 -7.78
CA ASN A 128 -7.63 20.14 -6.78
C ASN A 128 -7.61 19.08 -5.68
N LEU A 129 -6.62 18.18 -5.77
CA LEU A 129 -6.37 17.19 -4.72
C LEU A 129 -5.65 17.81 -3.52
N GLY A 130 -5.07 19.01 -3.62
CA GLY A 130 -4.35 19.67 -2.52
C GLY A 130 -3.08 18.93 -2.08
N VAL A 131 -2.44 18.17 -2.97
CA VAL A 131 -1.21 17.40 -2.72
C VAL A 131 -0.04 18.01 -3.48
N LEU A 132 1.11 18.16 -2.84
CA LEU A 132 2.36 18.57 -3.47
C LEU A 132 3.32 17.38 -3.54
N LEU A 133 3.77 17.05 -4.76
CA LEU A 133 4.79 16.04 -5.02
C LEU A 133 6.15 16.70 -5.24
N VAL A 134 7.22 16.02 -4.84
CA VAL A 134 8.61 16.43 -5.05
C VAL A 134 9.51 15.23 -5.31
N ALA A 135 10.74 15.49 -5.77
CA ALA A 135 11.82 14.51 -5.91
C ALA A 135 11.57 13.39 -6.94
N PHE A 136 12.52 12.46 -7.02
CA PHE A 136 12.46 11.28 -7.87
C PHE A 136 12.98 10.05 -7.09
N PRO A 137 12.17 8.99 -6.89
CA PRO A 137 10.76 8.87 -7.26
C PRO A 137 9.87 9.95 -6.61
N PRO A 138 8.65 10.20 -7.12
CA PRO A 138 7.79 11.24 -6.56
C PRO A 138 7.42 10.94 -5.11
N ILE A 139 7.58 11.90 -4.22
CA ILE A 139 7.30 11.81 -2.79
C ILE A 139 6.22 12.82 -2.42
N ILE A 140 5.28 12.42 -1.57
CA ILE A 140 4.29 13.32 -0.96
C ILE A 140 5.04 14.29 -0.05
N ASN A 141 5.18 15.54 -0.44
CA ASN A 141 5.83 16.56 0.39
C ASN A 141 4.85 17.18 1.39
N PHE A 142 3.65 17.49 0.91
CA PHE A 142 2.65 18.21 1.68
C PHE A 142 1.23 17.89 1.21
N VAL A 143 0.29 17.87 2.15
CA VAL A 143 -1.14 17.71 1.91
C VAL A 143 -1.85 18.85 2.64
N ARG A 144 -2.58 19.68 1.89
CA ARG A 144 -3.34 20.83 2.42
C ARG A 144 -4.38 20.39 3.44
N GLU A 145 -4.70 21.26 4.40
CA GLU A 145 -5.69 20.94 5.46
C GLU A 145 -7.09 20.73 4.89
N GLU A 146 -7.46 21.50 3.88
CA GLU A 146 -8.74 21.44 3.16
C GLU A 146 -8.78 20.37 2.05
N SER A 147 -7.69 19.62 1.87
CA SER A 147 -7.59 18.57 0.86
C SER A 147 -8.54 17.39 1.17
N PRO A 148 -9.22 16.81 0.17
CA PRO A 148 -9.94 15.55 0.36
C PRO A 148 -9.01 14.35 0.62
N MET A 149 -7.70 14.52 0.45
CA MET A 149 -6.68 13.53 0.74
C MET A 149 -6.05 13.72 2.13
N LYS A 150 -6.48 14.73 2.90
CA LYS A 150 -5.99 14.97 4.26
C LYS A 150 -6.22 13.75 5.15
N GLY A 151 -5.17 13.31 5.85
CA GLY A 151 -5.19 12.13 6.71
C GLY A 151 -5.16 10.79 5.95
N ARG A 152 -5.39 10.79 4.64
CA ARG A 152 -5.27 9.60 3.79
C ARG A 152 -3.87 9.46 3.23
N LEU A 153 -3.30 10.55 2.74
CA LEU A 153 -1.91 10.62 2.30
C LEU A 153 -1.06 11.28 3.38
N ILE A 154 0.11 10.71 3.63
CA ILE A 154 1.03 11.15 4.68
C ILE A 154 2.30 11.72 4.03
N PRO A 155 2.74 12.93 4.41
CA PRO A 155 4.04 13.45 3.97
C PRO A 155 5.18 12.45 4.21
N GLY A 156 6.02 12.27 3.21
CA GLY A 156 7.11 11.28 3.17
C GLY A 156 6.78 10.00 2.42
N GLN A 157 5.49 9.69 2.15
CA GLN A 157 5.15 8.52 1.33
C GLN A 157 5.67 8.66 -0.10
N THR A 158 6.19 7.56 -0.66
CA THR A 158 6.66 7.50 -2.04
C THR A 158 5.54 7.03 -2.95
N VAL A 159 5.30 7.72 -4.05
CA VAL A 159 4.35 7.30 -5.07
C VAL A 159 5.00 6.21 -5.93
N GLU A 160 4.37 5.04 -5.99
CA GLU A 160 4.81 3.90 -6.78
C GLU A 160 4.15 3.86 -8.15
N ALA A 161 2.85 4.20 -8.20
CA ALA A 161 2.09 4.19 -9.44
C ALA A 161 0.89 5.15 -9.40
N LEU A 162 0.47 5.58 -10.59
CA LEU A 162 -0.81 6.22 -10.84
C LEU A 162 -1.60 5.35 -11.82
N LEU A 163 -2.77 4.88 -11.36
CA LEU A 163 -3.69 4.06 -12.15
C LEU A 163 -4.85 4.93 -12.60
N ILE A 164 -5.06 5.03 -13.91
CA ILE A 164 -6.15 5.82 -14.49
C ILE A 164 -6.98 4.87 -15.37
N PRO A 165 -8.30 4.76 -15.15
CA PRO A 165 -9.15 3.90 -15.97
C PRO A 165 -9.01 4.19 -17.46
N GLY A 166 -8.82 3.14 -18.26
CA GLY A 166 -8.67 3.23 -19.71
C GLY A 166 -7.32 3.75 -20.21
N ARG A 167 -6.35 4.05 -19.34
CA ARG A 167 -5.00 4.43 -19.73
C ARG A 167 -3.97 3.37 -19.31
N PRO A 168 -2.81 3.28 -20.00
CA PRO A 168 -1.69 2.50 -19.52
C PRO A 168 -1.28 2.94 -18.11
N ARG A 169 -0.82 1.97 -17.32
CA ARG A 169 -0.27 2.23 -15.99
C ARG A 169 0.90 3.20 -16.07
N MET A 170 0.94 4.14 -15.13
CA MET A 170 2.05 5.06 -14.98
C MET A 170 2.83 4.69 -13.71
N ASP A 171 4.07 4.26 -13.86
CA ASP A 171 4.97 3.85 -12.79
C ASP A 171 6.45 4.07 -13.21
N LEU A 172 7.40 3.72 -12.35
CA LEU A 172 8.83 3.83 -12.66
C LEU A 172 9.26 2.98 -13.87
N ALA A 173 8.63 1.83 -14.10
CA ALA A 173 8.97 0.92 -15.19
C ALA A 173 8.56 1.46 -16.57
N ALA A 174 7.49 2.26 -16.63
CA ALA A 174 7.05 2.96 -17.83
C ALA A 174 7.99 4.11 -18.24
N GLY A 175 8.89 4.53 -17.35
CA GLY A 175 9.81 5.65 -17.57
C GLY A 175 9.13 7.02 -17.41
N ALA A 176 9.95 8.07 -17.27
CA ALA A 176 9.49 9.45 -17.07
C ALA A 176 8.48 9.68 -15.91
N PHE A 177 8.53 8.83 -14.89
CA PHE A 177 7.68 8.91 -13.70
C PHE A 177 8.21 9.95 -12.69
N THR A 178 8.20 11.21 -13.11
CA THR A 178 8.60 12.35 -12.29
C THR A 178 7.40 12.99 -11.59
N ASP A 179 7.65 13.73 -10.52
CA ASP A 179 6.66 14.52 -9.78
C ASP A 179 5.86 15.46 -10.69
N ALA A 180 6.53 16.14 -11.63
CA ALA A 180 5.89 17.01 -12.61
C ALA A 180 4.94 16.24 -13.54
N LYS A 181 5.33 15.04 -13.99
CA LYS A 181 4.51 14.19 -14.87
C LYS A 181 3.32 13.59 -14.14
N VAL A 182 3.51 13.14 -12.89
CA VAL A 182 2.41 12.68 -12.04
C VAL A 182 1.42 13.82 -11.77
N THR A 183 1.91 15.00 -11.41
CA THR A 183 1.05 16.19 -11.16
C THR A 183 0.26 16.58 -12.41
N GLN A 184 0.91 16.63 -13.57
CA GLN A 184 0.26 16.91 -14.86
C GLN A 184 -0.85 15.89 -15.14
N ALA A 185 -0.56 14.59 -15.01
CA ALA A 185 -1.54 13.53 -15.25
C ALA A 185 -2.74 13.62 -14.29
N LEU A 186 -2.50 13.94 -13.02
CA LEU A 186 -3.56 14.14 -12.02
C LEU A 186 -4.48 15.32 -12.36
N GLN A 187 -3.93 16.41 -12.89
CA GLN A 187 -4.69 17.58 -13.34
C GLN A 187 -5.51 17.28 -14.60
N GLU A 188 -4.88 16.70 -15.63
CA GLU A 188 -5.53 16.37 -16.90
C GLU A 188 -6.65 15.35 -16.75
N THR A 189 -6.57 14.47 -15.75
CA THR A 189 -7.55 13.41 -15.49
C THR A 189 -8.41 13.67 -14.27
N SER A 190 -8.41 14.90 -13.75
CA SER A 190 -9.19 15.33 -12.58
C SER A 190 -10.67 14.93 -12.60
N HIS A 191 -11.28 14.92 -13.78
CA HIS A 191 -12.69 14.58 -14.00
C HIS A 191 -12.97 13.07 -14.11
N ILE A 192 -11.94 12.22 -14.14
CA ILE A 192 -12.10 10.77 -14.29
C ILE A 192 -12.27 10.14 -12.90
N GLU A 193 -13.38 9.45 -12.69
CA GLU A 193 -13.64 8.66 -11.48
C GLU A 193 -12.84 7.35 -11.48
N GLY A 194 -12.60 6.77 -10.29
CA GLY A 194 -11.93 5.48 -10.15
C GLY A 194 -10.41 5.51 -10.38
N ARG A 195 -9.81 6.70 -10.49
CA ARG A 195 -8.35 6.86 -10.46
C ARG A 195 -7.81 6.38 -9.11
N MET A 196 -6.61 5.80 -9.12
CA MET A 196 -5.95 5.38 -7.89
C MET A 196 -4.50 5.87 -7.83
N LEU A 197 -4.12 6.45 -6.70
CA LEU A 197 -2.72 6.74 -6.38
C LEU A 197 -2.18 5.64 -5.48
N VAL A 198 -1.11 4.99 -5.91
CA VAL A 198 -0.48 3.90 -5.20
C VAL A 198 0.75 4.43 -4.52
N VAL A 199 0.78 4.36 -3.20
CA VAL A 199 1.91 4.85 -2.39
C VAL A 199 2.47 3.75 -1.52
N LYS A 200 3.73 3.90 -1.14
CA LYS A 200 4.38 3.13 -0.09
C LYS A 200 4.89 4.06 0.99
N ASP A 201 4.90 3.58 2.23
CA ASP A 201 5.57 4.30 3.30
C ASP A 201 7.05 4.40 2.98
N ALA A 202 7.65 5.57 3.23
CA ALA A 202 9.09 5.70 3.13
C ALA A 202 9.72 4.66 4.07
N PRO A 203 10.80 3.98 3.64
CA PRO A 203 11.63 3.29 4.62
C PRO A 203 11.98 4.34 5.66
N HIS A 204 11.66 4.08 6.94
CA HIS A 204 12.08 4.97 8.01
C HIS A 204 13.59 5.12 7.88
N ALA A 205 14.03 6.24 7.28
CA ALA A 205 15.42 6.60 7.30
C ALA A 205 15.77 6.56 8.78
N PRO A 206 16.74 5.73 9.21
CA PRO A 206 17.10 5.67 10.60
C PRO A 206 17.34 7.11 10.98
N ARG A 207 16.51 7.66 11.89
CA ARG A 207 16.66 9.04 12.35
C ARG A 207 18.13 9.13 12.69
N GLU A 208 18.90 9.86 11.88
CA GLU A 208 20.24 10.22 12.27
C GLU A 208 19.98 10.92 13.59
N LYS A 209 20.37 10.27 14.68
CA LYS A 209 20.43 10.90 15.98
C LYS A 209 21.49 11.95 15.78
N GLY A 210 21.09 13.07 15.20
CA GLY A 210 21.88 14.28 15.14
C GLY A 210 22.24 14.49 16.58
N THR A 211 23.51 14.20 16.88
CA THR A 211 24.15 14.64 18.09
C THR A 211 23.84 16.11 18.14
N SER A 212 22.89 16.49 19.00
CA SER A 212 22.78 17.83 19.52
C SER A 212 24.08 18.08 20.27
N ALA A 213 25.15 18.30 19.50
CA ALA A 213 26.32 19.01 19.96
C ALA A 213 25.74 20.36 20.35
N ALA A 214 25.58 20.55 21.65
CA ALA A 214 25.35 21.86 22.21
C ALA A 214 26.42 22.76 21.60
N CYS A 215 26.01 23.69 20.72
CA CYS A 215 26.80 24.88 20.48
C CYS A 215 26.81 25.60 21.83
N VAL A 216 27.83 25.30 22.63
CA VAL A 216 28.26 26.12 23.74
C VAL A 216 28.76 27.41 23.10
N CYS A 217 27.88 28.40 22.99
CA CYS A 217 28.26 29.76 22.67
C CYS A 217 28.90 30.35 23.93
N GLU A 218 30.21 30.16 24.10
CA GLU A 218 30.99 30.96 25.04
C GLU A 218 31.09 32.40 24.48
N ASP A 219 30.55 33.33 25.26
CA ASP A 219 30.92 34.74 25.38
C ASP A 219 30.82 35.66 24.16
N CYS A 220 29.58 36.11 23.88
CA CYS A 220 29.37 37.45 23.33
C CYS A 220 29.42 38.47 24.47
N VAL A 221 30.59 39.09 24.67
CA VAL A 221 30.75 40.29 25.51
C VAL A 221 30.09 41.47 24.78
N ILE A 222 29.00 41.99 25.34
CA ILE A 222 28.49 43.32 24.98
C ILE A 222 29.21 44.31 25.89
N SER A 223 29.87 45.27 25.25
CA SER A 223 30.61 46.41 25.80
C SER A 223 29.89 47.18 26.90
#